data_AF-A0A1Z9FGC7-F1
#
_entry.id   AF-A0A1Z9FGC7-F1
#
_cell.length_a   1.000
_cell.length_b   1.000
_cell.length_c   1.000
_cell.angle_alpha   90.00
_cell.angle_beta   90.00
_cell.angle_gamma   90.00
#
_symmetry.space_group_name_H-M   'P 1'
#
loop_
_entity.id
_entity.type
_entity.pdbx_description
1 polymer ?
#
loop_
_entity_poly.entity_id
_entity_poly.type
_entity_poly.pdbx_seq_one_letter_code
_entity_poly.pdbx_strand_id
1 'polypeptide(L)'
;MANTTFNGPVRSEAGFKVINKDSTSGAITETGVNINSTGQLVSLGTRKIQTFAISLADTNAAATTYADNDVLVELGELNTDHPDALVTASKFFIHKVVLGITTAAASDANSLANLQLSATSGTATNSGISSGTEIVGAGVASFNPRISATDSVTEIDIDLDATAGTYHVFEPNITAAIASKNLYLGAGSTCDTALTAFRGTLEIEYSVF
;
A
#
# COMPACT_ATOMS: atom_id res chain seq x y z
N MET A 1 19.70 33.95 17.79
CA MET A 1 18.25 34.23 17.96
C MET A 1 17.83 33.46 19.21
N ALA A 2 17.30 34.13 20.23
CA ALA A 2 16.95 33.46 21.49
C ALA A 2 15.81 32.46 21.23
N ASN A 3 15.96 31.23 21.73
CA ASN A 3 14.91 30.21 21.67
C ASN A 3 13.83 30.59 22.70
N THR A 4 12.87 31.42 22.32
CA THR A 4 11.76 31.77 23.22
C THR A 4 10.79 30.60 23.28
N THR A 5 10.67 29.97 24.45
CA THR A 5 9.65 28.94 24.67
C THR A 5 8.28 29.61 24.74
N PHE A 6 7.33 29.18 23.91
CA PHE A 6 5.94 29.59 24.03
C PHE A 6 5.22 28.70 25.03
N ASN A 7 4.64 29.28 26.08
CA ASN A 7 3.84 28.57 27.07
C ASN A 7 2.37 28.97 26.92
N GLY A 8 1.60 28.15 26.20
CA GLY A 8 0.16 28.33 26.01
C GLY A 8 -0.42 27.30 25.03
N PRO A 9 -1.76 27.12 24.97
CA PRO A 9 -2.40 26.28 23.96
C PRO A 9 -2.17 26.82 22.54
N VAL A 10 -1.81 25.95 21.59
CA VAL A 10 -1.69 26.28 20.16
C VAL A 10 -2.89 25.69 19.42
N ARG A 11 -3.61 26.51 18.65
CA ARG A 11 -4.67 26.07 17.73
C ARG A 11 -4.21 26.35 16.30
N SER A 12 -4.29 25.34 15.43
CA SER A 12 -4.07 25.53 14.00
C SER A 12 -5.33 25.18 13.22
N GLU A 13 -5.71 26.06 12.29
CA GLU A 13 -6.87 25.88 11.41
C GLU A 13 -6.52 25.13 10.11
N ALA A 14 -5.23 25.01 9.80
CA ALA A 14 -4.71 24.38 8.57
C ALA A 14 -3.69 23.25 8.85
N GLY A 15 -3.72 22.69 10.06
CA GLY A 15 -2.83 21.60 10.47
C GLY A 15 -1.54 22.05 11.15
N PHE A 16 -0.82 21.12 11.75
CA PHE A 16 0.42 21.38 12.48
C PHE A 16 1.55 20.52 11.94
N LYS A 17 2.70 21.15 11.68
CA LYS A 17 3.89 20.54 11.11
C LYS A 17 5.09 20.86 11.96
N VAL A 18 5.76 19.83 12.45
CA VAL A 18 7.03 19.96 13.14
C VAL A 18 8.15 19.73 12.14
N ILE A 19 9.03 20.71 12.01
CA ILE A 19 10.24 20.61 11.19
C ILE A 19 11.46 20.52 12.11
N ASN A 20 12.44 19.72 11.70
CA ASN A 20 13.76 19.70 12.31
C ASN A 20 14.73 20.39 11.34
N LYS A 21 15.58 21.27 11.87
CA LYS A 21 16.64 21.89 11.10
C LYS A 21 17.98 21.39 11.62
N ASP A 22 18.73 20.69 10.77
CA ASP A 22 20.09 20.26 11.11
C ASP A 22 20.98 21.51 11.32
N SER A 23 21.66 21.56 12.47
CA SER A 23 22.40 22.75 12.88
C SER A 23 23.70 22.98 12.10
N THR A 24 24.20 21.94 11.42
CA THR A 24 25.50 21.97 10.73
C THR A 24 25.35 22.20 9.22
N SER A 25 24.40 21.50 8.59
CA SER A 25 24.10 21.59 7.16
C SER A 25 22.99 22.60 6.83
N GLY A 26 22.18 22.99 7.83
CA GLY A 26 21.01 23.83 7.63
C GLY A 26 19.84 23.11 6.94
N ALA A 27 19.96 21.81 6.68
CA ALA A 27 18.93 20.99 6.06
C ALA A 27 17.64 21.03 6.90
N ILE A 28 16.53 21.36 6.25
CA ILE A 28 15.21 21.28 6.84
C ILE A 28 14.66 19.89 6.52
N THR A 29 14.26 19.19 7.57
CA THR A 29 13.86 17.80 7.56
C THR A 29 12.50 17.69 8.23
N GLU A 30 11.62 16.87 7.68
CA GLU A 30 10.26 16.71 8.17
C GLU A 30 10.20 15.40 8.95
N THR A 31 10.62 15.45 10.22
CA THR A 31 10.75 14.25 11.05
C THR A 31 9.66 14.11 12.11
N GLY A 32 8.78 15.11 12.26
CA GLY A 32 7.74 15.13 13.29
C GLY A 32 6.32 14.89 12.77
N VAL A 33 5.40 14.71 13.73
CA VAL A 33 3.96 14.50 13.52
C VAL A 33 3.38 15.57 12.60
N ASN A 34 2.81 15.14 11.47
CA ASN A 34 1.93 15.98 10.67
C ASN A 34 0.49 15.72 11.12
N ILE A 35 -0.18 16.78 11.60
CA ILE A 35 -1.61 16.76 11.90
C ILE A 35 -2.29 17.53 10.79
N ASN A 36 -3.01 16.86 9.89
CA ASN A 36 -3.87 17.53 8.92
C ASN A 36 -5.07 18.17 9.63
N SER A 37 -5.81 19.04 8.95
CA SER A 37 -6.98 19.72 9.51
C SER A 37 -8.12 18.77 9.95
N THR A 38 -8.01 17.46 9.67
CA THR A 38 -8.97 16.43 10.09
C THR A 38 -8.55 15.67 11.35
N GLY A 39 -7.37 15.96 11.94
CA GLY A 39 -6.98 15.47 13.27
C GLY A 39 -6.26 14.12 13.30
N GLN A 40 -5.66 13.67 12.21
CA GLN A 40 -4.88 12.42 12.17
C GLN A 40 -3.41 12.64 12.56
N LEU A 41 -2.84 11.78 13.41
CA LEU A 41 -1.44 11.84 13.87
C LEU A 41 -0.53 11.04 12.92
N VAL A 42 0.28 11.69 12.08
CA VAL A 42 1.17 11.01 11.10
C VAL A 42 2.65 11.21 11.45
N SER A 43 3.18 10.51 12.47
CA SER A 43 4.61 10.17 12.51
C SER A 43 4.84 8.93 13.36
N LEU A 44 5.18 7.82 12.70
CA LEU A 44 5.61 6.56 13.31
C LEU A 44 7.07 6.26 12.92
N GLY A 45 7.91 7.30 12.84
CA GLY A 45 9.28 7.16 12.33
C GLY A 45 9.28 6.65 10.88
N THR A 46 9.76 5.43 10.67
CA THR A 46 9.73 4.80 9.34
C THR A 46 8.43 4.06 9.03
N ARG A 47 7.58 3.76 10.02
CA ARG A 47 6.30 3.06 9.85
C ARG A 47 5.22 3.99 9.30
N LYS A 48 4.34 3.44 8.47
CA LYS A 48 3.32 4.15 7.69
C LYS A 48 2.07 3.29 7.59
N ILE A 49 0.93 3.98 7.56
CA ILE A 49 -0.37 3.40 7.21
C ILE A 49 -0.90 4.26 6.07
N GLN A 50 -1.13 3.67 4.90
CA GLN A 50 -1.70 4.36 3.75
C GLN A 50 -2.97 3.66 3.30
N THR A 51 -3.93 4.46 2.83
CA THR A 51 -5.18 3.95 2.29
C THR A 51 -5.35 4.32 0.82
N PHE A 52 -5.93 3.41 0.06
CA PHE A 52 -6.19 3.58 -1.36
C PHE A 52 -7.65 3.19 -1.66
N ALA A 53 -8.29 3.94 -2.55
CA ALA A 53 -9.57 3.54 -3.11
C ALA A 53 -9.32 2.59 -4.29
N ILE A 54 -10.06 1.48 -4.34
CA ILE A 54 -10.04 0.56 -5.48
C ILE A 54 -11.35 0.73 -6.25
N SER A 55 -11.23 0.92 -7.56
CA SER A 55 -12.35 0.90 -8.51
C SER A 55 -11.92 0.18 -9.78
N LEU A 56 -12.67 -0.87 -10.15
CA LEU A 56 -12.45 -1.58 -11.41
C LEU A 56 -13.42 -1.15 -12.52
N ALA A 57 -14.10 -0.01 -12.32
CA ALA A 57 -15.10 0.53 -13.26
C ALA A 57 -14.58 0.68 -14.70
N ASP A 58 -13.31 1.06 -14.82
CA ASP A 58 -12.66 1.41 -16.09
C ASP A 58 -11.91 0.22 -16.72
N THR A 59 -12.04 -0.97 -16.12
CA THR A 59 -11.45 -2.19 -16.71
C THR A 59 -12.17 -2.58 -18.00
N ASN A 60 -11.42 -3.23 -18.90
CA ASN A 60 -11.95 -3.78 -20.16
C ASN A 60 -12.17 -5.31 -20.09
N ALA A 61 -12.18 -5.89 -18.88
CA ALA A 61 -12.33 -7.32 -18.65
C ALA A 61 -13.60 -7.91 -19.30
N ALA A 62 -14.67 -7.12 -19.44
CA ALA A 62 -15.91 -7.52 -20.11
C ALA A 62 -15.72 -7.85 -21.62
N ALA A 63 -14.66 -7.34 -22.24
CA ALA A 63 -14.38 -7.50 -23.67
C ALA A 63 -13.12 -8.31 -23.98
N THR A 64 -12.23 -8.50 -22.99
CA THR A 64 -10.95 -9.17 -23.16
C THR A 64 -10.58 -9.98 -21.92
N THR A 65 -10.06 -11.18 -22.12
CA THR A 65 -9.50 -12.01 -21.05
C THR A 65 -8.18 -11.44 -20.54
N TYR A 66 -7.96 -11.51 -19.23
CA TYR A 66 -6.72 -11.07 -18.58
C TYR A 66 -5.89 -12.33 -18.28
N ALA A 67 -4.58 -12.22 -18.44
CA ALA A 67 -3.65 -13.22 -17.95
C ALA A 67 -3.36 -13.00 -16.46
N ASP A 68 -2.77 -14.02 -15.84
CA ASP A 68 -2.26 -13.93 -14.47
C ASP A 68 -1.24 -12.79 -14.35
N ASN A 69 -1.40 -11.97 -13.33
CA ASN A 69 -0.63 -10.75 -13.03
C ASN A 69 -0.76 -9.60 -14.04
N ASP A 70 -1.77 -9.65 -14.92
CA ASP A 70 -2.13 -8.46 -15.70
C ASP A 70 -2.73 -7.39 -14.79
N VAL A 71 -2.42 -6.13 -15.08
CA VAL A 71 -2.93 -5.00 -14.30
C VAL A 71 -4.46 -4.94 -14.39
N LEU A 72 -5.12 -5.00 -13.24
CA LEU A 72 -6.51 -4.56 -13.10
C LEU A 72 -6.54 -3.04 -12.98
N VAL A 73 -5.77 -2.49 -12.04
CA VAL A 73 -5.67 -1.05 -11.80
C VAL A 73 -4.36 -0.68 -11.09
N GLU A 74 -3.83 0.50 -11.39
CA GLU A 74 -2.79 1.15 -10.58
C GLU A 74 -3.44 2.00 -9.50
N LEU A 75 -3.09 1.75 -8.24
CA LEU A 75 -3.72 2.39 -7.08
C LEU A 75 -3.00 3.68 -6.66
N GLY A 76 -1.70 3.77 -6.92
CA GLY A 76 -0.86 4.91 -6.56
C GLY A 76 0.54 4.49 -6.13
N GLU A 77 1.20 5.33 -5.32
CA GLU A 77 2.55 5.06 -4.83
C GLU A 77 2.59 4.90 -3.30
N LEU A 78 3.42 3.97 -2.83
CA LEU A 78 3.84 3.94 -1.43
C LEU A 78 4.79 5.09 -1.13
N ASN A 79 4.63 5.73 0.03
CA ASN A 79 5.52 6.79 0.51
C ASN A 79 6.87 6.21 0.97
N THR A 80 7.96 6.74 0.41
CA THR A 80 9.34 6.31 0.65
C THR A 80 10.12 7.17 1.66
N ASP A 81 9.49 8.21 2.20
CA ASP A 81 10.13 9.17 3.09
C ASP A 81 10.53 8.48 4.40
N HIS A 82 11.69 8.83 4.93
CA HIS A 82 12.16 8.34 6.23
C HIS A 82 12.88 9.46 6.97
N PRO A 83 12.94 9.41 8.31
CA PRO A 83 13.68 10.41 9.06
C PRO A 83 15.16 10.48 8.63
N ASP A 84 15.66 11.70 8.50
CA ASP A 84 17.07 11.95 8.21
C ASP A 84 17.98 11.43 9.33
N ALA A 85 19.25 11.17 8.99
CA ALA A 85 20.28 10.57 9.86
C ALA A 85 20.01 9.13 10.33
N LEU A 86 18.95 8.47 9.84
CA LEU A 86 18.85 7.01 9.84
C LEU A 86 19.65 6.42 8.67
N VAL A 87 19.84 5.10 8.69
CA VAL A 87 20.39 4.37 7.55
C VAL A 87 19.49 4.61 6.34
N THR A 88 20.08 4.90 5.18
CA THR A 88 19.33 5.19 3.96
C THR A 88 18.42 4.04 3.61
N ALA A 89 17.11 4.34 3.53
CA ALA A 89 16.13 3.32 3.21
C ALA A 89 16.31 2.76 1.80
N SER A 90 16.29 1.44 1.69
CA SER A 90 16.39 0.66 0.45
C SER A 90 15.26 -0.36 0.28
N LYS A 91 14.46 -0.60 1.33
CA LYS A 91 13.40 -1.60 1.37
C LYS A 91 12.12 -1.06 1.98
N PHE A 92 11.01 -1.58 1.48
CA PHE A 92 9.77 -1.65 2.25
C PHE A 92 9.76 -2.96 3.05
N PHE A 93 9.19 -2.93 4.24
CA PHE A 93 8.71 -4.11 4.96
C PHE A 93 7.20 -3.96 5.15
N ILE A 94 6.41 -4.81 4.48
CA ILE A 94 4.96 -4.80 4.53
C ILE A 94 4.51 -5.64 5.72
N HIS A 95 3.91 -5.01 6.73
CA HIS A 95 3.46 -5.69 7.95
C HIS A 95 2.08 -6.31 7.75
N LYS A 96 1.14 -5.50 7.26
CA LYS A 96 -0.28 -5.85 7.20
C LYS A 96 -0.95 -5.18 6.01
N VAL A 97 -1.87 -5.91 5.42
CA VAL A 97 -2.75 -5.39 4.37
C VAL A 97 -4.19 -5.77 4.69
N VAL A 98 -5.08 -4.80 4.63
CA VAL A 98 -6.52 -5.00 4.85
C VAL A 98 -7.27 -4.44 3.67
N LEU A 99 -8.10 -5.26 3.04
CA LEU A 99 -9.01 -4.82 1.99
C LEU A 99 -10.44 -4.96 2.49
N GLY A 100 -11.12 -3.82 2.67
CA GLY A 100 -12.56 -3.77 2.88
C GLY A 100 -13.28 -3.70 1.54
N ILE A 101 -14.05 -4.73 1.20
CA ILE A 101 -14.85 -4.75 -0.04
C ILE A 101 -16.15 -3.98 0.23
N THR A 102 -16.38 -2.89 -0.51
CA THR A 102 -17.62 -2.10 -0.40
C THR A 102 -18.67 -2.52 -1.42
N THR A 103 -18.23 -3.00 -2.58
CA THR A 103 -19.05 -3.64 -3.60
C THR A 103 -18.26 -4.79 -4.19
N ALA A 104 -18.78 -6.01 -4.11
CA ALA A 104 -18.14 -7.19 -4.72
C ALA A 104 -18.18 -7.10 -6.24
N ALA A 105 -17.29 -7.84 -6.92
CA ALA A 105 -17.47 -8.13 -8.33
C ALA A 105 -18.76 -8.94 -8.52
N ALA A 106 -19.42 -8.77 -9.67
CA ALA A 106 -20.67 -9.48 -9.98
C ALA A 106 -20.39 -10.81 -10.67
N SER A 107 -19.28 -11.47 -10.31
CA SER A 107 -18.81 -12.66 -11.00
C SER A 107 -19.50 -13.93 -10.51
N ASP A 108 -19.63 -14.90 -11.40
CA ASP A 108 -20.00 -16.29 -11.12
C ASP A 108 -18.78 -17.23 -11.07
N ALA A 109 -17.56 -16.70 -11.24
CA ALA A 109 -16.31 -17.44 -11.25
C ALA A 109 -15.24 -16.71 -10.43
N ASN A 110 -14.87 -17.29 -9.28
CA ASN A 110 -13.86 -16.83 -8.32
C ASN A 110 -12.81 -15.87 -8.93
N SER A 111 -13.12 -14.57 -8.88
CA SER A 111 -12.29 -13.50 -9.41
C SER A 111 -11.20 -13.21 -8.41
N LEU A 112 -10.06 -13.87 -8.61
CA LEU A 112 -8.90 -13.75 -7.76
C LEU A 112 -8.04 -12.57 -8.19
N ALA A 113 -7.38 -11.95 -7.22
CA ALA A 113 -6.44 -10.86 -7.43
C ALA A 113 -5.28 -10.91 -6.44
N ASN A 114 -4.19 -10.24 -6.78
CA ASN A 114 -3.05 -10.03 -5.91
C ASN A 114 -2.67 -8.55 -5.86
N LEU A 115 -1.86 -8.16 -4.88
CA LEU A 115 -1.27 -6.83 -4.84
C LEU A 115 0.21 -6.92 -5.13
N GLN A 116 0.69 -6.03 -6.02
CA GLN A 116 2.09 -5.99 -6.39
C GLN A 116 2.65 -4.59 -6.34
N LEU A 117 3.95 -4.53 -6.10
CA LEU A 117 4.76 -3.33 -6.20
C LEU A 117 5.66 -3.41 -7.44
N SER A 118 5.67 -2.35 -8.24
CA SER A 118 6.55 -2.22 -9.41
C SER A 118 7.33 -0.91 -9.40
N ALA A 119 8.50 -0.93 -10.03
CA ALA A 119 9.29 0.28 -10.29
C ALA A 119 8.71 1.10 -11.46
N THR A 120 7.85 0.51 -12.28
CA THR A 120 7.21 1.16 -13.42
C THR A 120 5.82 1.62 -13.04
N SER A 121 5.53 2.91 -13.23
CA SER A 121 4.19 3.51 -13.15
C SER A 121 3.57 3.58 -14.54
N GLY A 122 2.24 3.71 -14.62
CA GLY A 122 1.48 3.86 -15.86
C GLY A 122 1.33 2.57 -16.67
N THR A 123 1.53 1.41 -16.06
CA THR A 123 1.28 0.12 -16.72
C THR A 123 -0.21 0.01 -17.01
N ALA A 124 -0.56 -0.13 -18.29
CA ALA A 124 -1.95 -0.12 -18.73
C ALA A 124 -2.71 -1.34 -18.20
N THR A 125 -4.02 -1.17 -17.97
CA THR A 125 -4.93 -2.27 -17.68
C THR A 125 -4.86 -3.36 -18.76
N ASN A 126 -4.94 -4.64 -18.34
CA ASN A 126 -4.74 -5.81 -19.20
C ASN A 126 -3.33 -5.89 -19.83
N SER A 127 -2.32 -5.42 -19.11
CA SER A 127 -0.91 -5.61 -19.46
C SER A 127 -0.16 -6.17 -18.25
N GLY A 128 0.81 -7.04 -18.51
CA GLY A 128 1.58 -7.67 -17.44
C GLY A 128 2.39 -6.67 -16.61
N ILE A 129 2.38 -6.84 -15.30
CA ILE A 129 3.21 -6.07 -14.37
C ILE A 129 4.68 -6.50 -14.53
N SER A 130 5.49 -5.64 -15.14
CA SER A 130 6.91 -5.95 -15.35
C SER A 130 7.68 -5.99 -14.03
N SER A 131 8.33 -7.12 -13.75
CA SER A 131 9.18 -7.34 -12.55
C SER A 131 8.49 -6.97 -11.23
N GLY A 132 7.17 -7.19 -11.16
CA GLY A 132 6.38 -6.95 -9.95
C GLY A 132 6.86 -7.78 -8.77
N THR A 133 6.84 -7.18 -7.58
CA THR A 133 6.99 -7.88 -6.31
C THR A 133 5.60 -8.04 -5.71
N GLU A 134 5.10 -9.27 -5.65
CA GLU A 134 3.85 -9.58 -4.98
C GLU A 134 3.97 -9.37 -3.47
N ILE A 135 3.04 -8.60 -2.90
CA ILE A 135 2.99 -8.25 -1.48
C ILE A 135 1.74 -8.79 -0.78
N VAL A 136 0.73 -9.22 -1.55
CA VAL A 136 -0.44 -10.00 -1.09
C VAL A 136 -0.81 -10.98 -2.18
N GLY A 137 -1.02 -12.25 -1.82
CA GLY A 137 -1.45 -13.31 -2.72
C GLY A 137 -0.60 -14.58 -2.63
N ALA A 138 -0.94 -15.59 -3.41
CA ALA A 138 -0.34 -16.92 -3.33
C ALA A 138 1.15 -16.97 -3.71
N GLY A 139 1.69 -15.95 -4.39
CA GLY A 139 3.11 -15.84 -4.69
C GLY A 139 3.95 -15.21 -3.58
N VAL A 140 3.33 -14.72 -2.49
CA VAL A 140 4.04 -14.10 -1.37
C VAL A 140 4.87 -15.11 -0.59
N ALA A 141 6.19 -14.89 -0.56
CA ALA A 141 7.11 -15.59 0.33
C ALA A 141 7.20 -14.86 1.69
N SER A 142 6.16 -15.01 2.52
CA SER A 142 6.02 -14.29 3.79
C SER A 142 7.08 -14.68 4.83
N PHE A 143 7.44 -13.76 5.72
CA PHE A 143 8.22 -14.10 6.91
C PHE A 143 7.31 -14.64 7.99
N ASN A 144 7.63 -15.82 8.51
CA ASN A 144 7.03 -16.34 9.72
C ASN A 144 7.61 -15.62 10.95
N PRO A 145 6.82 -14.83 11.68
CA PRO A 145 7.33 -14.00 12.78
C PRO A 145 7.75 -14.81 13.99
N ARG A 146 7.36 -16.09 14.10
CA ARG A 146 7.73 -16.95 15.22
C ARG A 146 9.15 -17.50 15.08
N ILE A 147 9.60 -17.75 13.85
CA ILE A 147 10.88 -18.42 13.57
C ILE A 147 11.85 -17.57 12.74
N SER A 148 11.44 -16.39 12.27
CA SER A 148 12.26 -15.49 11.45
C SER A 148 12.80 -16.16 10.17
N ALA A 149 11.95 -16.97 9.52
CA ALA A 149 12.24 -17.65 8.26
C ALA A 149 11.04 -17.52 7.32
N THR A 150 11.18 -17.96 6.06
CA THR A 150 10.05 -18.04 5.14
C THR A 150 8.95 -18.93 5.73
N ASP A 151 7.71 -18.48 5.64
CA ASP A 151 6.56 -19.26 6.09
C ASP A 151 6.39 -20.51 5.23
N SER A 152 5.91 -21.57 5.88
CA SER A 152 5.58 -22.85 5.24
C SER A 152 4.16 -22.88 4.69
N VAL A 153 3.33 -21.89 5.05
CA VAL A 153 1.96 -21.75 4.57
C VAL A 153 1.91 -20.71 3.46
N THR A 154 1.30 -21.09 2.34
CA THR A 154 1.02 -20.20 1.23
C THR A 154 -0.16 -19.30 1.57
N GLU A 155 0.01 -17.99 1.40
CA GLU A 155 -1.09 -17.02 1.51
C GLU A 155 -2.11 -17.27 0.38
N ILE A 156 -3.37 -16.85 0.57
CA ILE A 156 -4.39 -16.95 -0.48
C ILE A 156 -4.42 -15.67 -1.31
N ASP A 157 -4.90 -15.77 -2.55
CA ASP A 157 -5.25 -14.60 -3.34
C ASP A 157 -6.48 -13.88 -2.75
N ILE A 158 -6.63 -12.60 -3.13
CA ILE A 158 -7.80 -11.80 -2.82
C ILE A 158 -8.99 -12.31 -3.64
N ASP A 159 -10.06 -12.71 -2.97
CA ASP A 159 -11.34 -13.03 -3.61
C ASP A 159 -12.17 -11.75 -3.80
N LEU A 160 -12.30 -11.28 -5.04
CA LEU A 160 -13.07 -10.08 -5.39
C LEU A 160 -14.58 -10.31 -5.36
N ASP A 161 -15.03 -11.57 -5.31
CA ASP A 161 -16.44 -11.96 -5.25
C ASP A 161 -16.93 -12.10 -3.80
N ALA A 162 -16.01 -12.02 -2.83
CA ALA A 162 -16.33 -12.06 -1.43
C ALA A 162 -17.37 -10.98 -1.08
N THR A 163 -18.36 -11.38 -0.28
CA THR A 163 -19.56 -10.56 -0.01
C THR A 163 -19.19 -9.14 0.46
N ALA A 164 -19.86 -8.12 -0.08
CA ALA A 164 -19.65 -6.74 0.33
C ALA A 164 -19.80 -6.56 1.86
N GLY A 165 -18.91 -5.77 2.46
CA GLY A 165 -18.81 -5.58 3.91
C GLY A 165 -17.91 -6.61 4.61
N THR A 166 -17.36 -7.59 3.89
CA THR A 166 -16.29 -8.47 4.39
C THR A 166 -14.91 -7.85 4.20
N TYR A 167 -13.93 -8.42 4.90
CA TYR A 167 -12.54 -7.97 4.87
C TYR A 167 -11.65 -9.13 4.48
N HIS A 168 -10.72 -8.88 3.57
CA HIS A 168 -9.52 -9.69 3.47
C HIS A 168 -8.44 -9.06 4.36
N VAL A 169 -7.78 -9.90 5.15
CA VAL A 169 -6.76 -9.47 6.11
C VAL A 169 -5.53 -10.34 5.94
N PHE A 170 -4.43 -9.70 5.61
CA PHE A 170 -3.15 -10.35 5.33
C PHE A 170 -2.08 -9.79 6.26
N GLU A 171 -1.19 -10.65 6.71
CA GLU A 171 0.01 -10.27 7.47
C GLU A 171 1.23 -10.82 6.73
N PRO A 172 1.49 -10.30 5.51
CA PRO A 172 2.43 -10.92 4.58
C PRO A 172 3.86 -10.84 5.09
N ASN A 173 4.18 -9.89 5.99
CA ASN A 173 5.51 -9.73 6.59
C ASN A 173 6.61 -9.95 5.54
N ILE A 174 6.62 -9.14 4.48
CA ILE A 174 7.48 -9.35 3.31
C ILE A 174 8.26 -8.08 2.98
N THR A 175 9.44 -8.24 2.36
CA THR A 175 10.23 -7.12 1.87
C THR A 175 10.06 -6.88 0.39
N ALA A 176 9.98 -5.62 -0.01
CA ALA A 176 10.07 -5.17 -1.41
C ALA A 176 11.17 -4.10 -1.56
N ALA A 177 11.67 -3.90 -2.78
CA ALA A 177 12.61 -2.81 -3.05
C ALA A 177 11.90 -1.45 -2.94
N ILE A 178 12.53 -0.46 -2.30
CA ILE A 178 11.92 0.88 -2.16
C ILE A 178 11.71 1.59 -3.51
N ALA A 179 12.48 1.21 -4.52
CA ALA A 179 12.30 1.68 -5.90
C ALA A 179 11.01 1.13 -6.54
N SER A 180 10.52 -0.02 -6.07
CA SER A 180 9.23 -0.60 -6.46
C SER A 180 8.14 -0.03 -5.57
N LYS A 181 7.73 1.21 -5.84
CA LYS A 181 6.74 1.92 -5.00
C LYS A 181 5.35 2.02 -5.64
N ASN A 182 5.22 1.74 -6.93
CA ASN A 182 3.93 1.83 -7.62
C ASN A 182 3.10 0.59 -7.29
N LEU A 183 1.94 0.80 -6.70
CA LEU A 183 1.04 -0.23 -6.20
C LEU A 183 0.01 -0.56 -7.27
N TYR A 184 -0.09 -1.85 -7.59
CA TYR A 184 -1.02 -2.40 -8.55
C TYR A 184 -1.89 -3.46 -7.89
N LEU A 185 -3.16 -3.51 -8.29
CA LEU A 185 -3.97 -4.71 -8.17
C LEU A 185 -3.80 -5.51 -9.47
N GLY A 186 -3.27 -6.72 -9.36
CA GLY A 186 -3.10 -7.65 -10.48
C GLY A 186 -4.22 -8.68 -10.52
N ALA A 187 -4.58 -9.13 -11.72
CA ALA A 187 -5.46 -10.27 -11.93
C ALA A 187 -4.76 -11.54 -11.43
N GLY A 188 -5.48 -12.40 -10.73
CA GLY A 188 -4.99 -13.73 -10.37
C GLY A 188 -5.19 -14.74 -11.52
N SER A 189 -4.80 -15.99 -11.24
CA SER A 189 -4.89 -17.09 -12.21
C SER A 189 -6.32 -17.38 -12.71
N THR A 190 -7.34 -17.01 -11.93
CA THR A 190 -8.74 -17.01 -12.31
C THR A 190 -9.31 -15.61 -12.14
N CYS A 191 -9.47 -14.87 -13.24
CA CYS A 191 -10.04 -13.53 -13.21
C CYS A 191 -11.18 -13.46 -14.22
N ASP A 192 -12.40 -13.20 -13.75
CA ASP A 192 -13.56 -13.09 -14.62
C ASP A 192 -13.59 -11.75 -15.37
N THR A 193 -14.47 -11.70 -16.35
CA THR A 193 -14.82 -10.57 -17.19
C THR A 193 -15.76 -9.56 -16.49
N ALA A 194 -16.50 -9.94 -15.44
CA ALA A 194 -17.52 -9.12 -14.77
C ALA A 194 -17.01 -8.31 -13.55
N LEU A 195 -15.88 -7.63 -13.67
CA LEU A 195 -15.21 -6.94 -12.56
C LEU A 195 -15.66 -5.49 -12.32
N THR A 196 -16.34 -4.86 -13.28
CA THR A 196 -16.56 -3.40 -13.29
C THR A 196 -17.38 -2.86 -12.12
N ALA A 197 -18.12 -3.74 -11.44
CA ALA A 197 -18.86 -3.43 -10.22
C ALA A 197 -17.96 -3.29 -8.98
N PHE A 198 -16.78 -3.91 -8.96
CA PHE A 198 -15.95 -4.01 -7.77
C PHE A 198 -15.51 -2.65 -7.24
N ARG A 199 -15.70 -2.43 -5.93
CA ARG A 199 -15.23 -1.27 -5.18
C ARG A 199 -14.68 -1.74 -3.83
N GLY A 200 -13.59 -1.11 -3.40
CA GLY A 200 -12.99 -1.41 -2.11
C GLY A 200 -12.15 -0.27 -1.55
N THR A 201 -11.78 -0.41 -0.29
CA THR A 201 -10.78 0.42 0.38
C THR A 201 -9.67 -0.47 0.89
N LEU A 202 -8.46 -0.18 0.44
CA LEU A 202 -7.25 -0.87 0.83
C LEU A 202 -6.53 -0.06 1.89
N GLU A 203 -6.09 -0.69 2.96
CA GLU A 203 -5.16 -0.16 3.94
C GLU A 203 -3.89 -1.02 3.94
N ILE A 204 -2.73 -0.37 3.85
CA ILE A 204 -1.43 -1.01 3.93
C ILE A 204 -0.64 -0.40 5.07
N GLU A 205 -0.20 -1.24 5.99
CA GLU A 205 0.74 -0.91 7.04
C GLU A 205 2.13 -1.43 6.69
N TYR A 206 3.12 -0.55 6.63
CA TYR A 206 4.48 -0.89 6.24
C TYR A 206 5.52 0.01 6.92
N SER A 207 6.78 -0.40 6.88
CA SER A 207 7.94 0.41 7.29
C SER A 207 8.91 0.55 6.13
N VAL A 208 9.66 1.65 6.13
CA VAL A 208 10.83 1.83 5.24
C VAL A 208 12.12 1.58 6.03
N PHE A 209 13.04 0.82 5.46
CA PHE A 209 14.32 0.44 6.08
C PHE A 209 15.46 0.54 5.10
#